data_AF-A0A1A8GCM1-F1
#
_entry.id   AF-A0A1A8GCM1-F1
#
_cell.length_a   1.000
_cell.length_b   1.000
_cell.length_c   1.000
_cell.angle_alpha   90.00
_cell.angle_beta   90.00
_cell.angle_gamma   90.00
#
_symmetry.space_group_name_H-M   'P 1'
#
loop_
_entity.id
_entity.type
_entity.pdbx_description
1 polymer ?
#
loop_
_entity_poly.entity_id
_entity_poly.type
_entity_poly.pdbx_seq_one_letter_code
_entity_poly.pdbx_strand_id
1 'polypeptide(L)' 'MSNPNQPKLELFVKAGSDGQSIGNCPFSQRLFMVLWLKGVTFDVTTVDMKRKPEILKDLAPGAQPPFLLYGNEVKTDTN' A
#
# COMPACT_ATOMS: atom_id res chain seq x y z
N MET A 1 15.64 -10.73 14.59
CA MET A 1 14.81 -11.95 14.53
C MET A 1 13.39 -11.51 14.19
N SER A 2 12.92 -11.72 12.95
CA SER A 2 11.54 -11.38 12.59
C SER A 2 10.62 -12.49 13.09
N ASN A 3 9.62 -12.13 13.90
CA ASN A 3 8.66 -13.08 14.45
C ASN A 3 7.82 -13.66 13.28
N PRO A 4 7.76 -15.00 13.11
CA PRO A 4 7.01 -15.63 12.02
C PRO A 4 5.49 -15.42 12.12
N ASN A 5 5.01 -14.91 13.26
CA ASN A 5 3.60 -14.62 13.51
C ASN A 5 3.23 -13.15 13.30
N GLN A 6 4.14 -12.34 12.74
CA GLN A 6 3.86 -10.93 12.46
C GLN A 6 3.23 -10.81 11.07
N PRO A 7 1.97 -10.35 10.98
CA PRO A 7 1.29 -10.22 9.71
C PRO A 7 2.05 -9.26 8.80
N LYS A 8 2.21 -9.66 7.53
CA LYS A 8 2.88 -8.85 6.53
C LYS A 8 2.10 -7.57 6.30
N LEU A 9 2.81 -6.46 6.32
CA LEU A 9 2.26 -5.14 6.09
C LEU A 9 2.75 -4.63 4.74
N GLU A 10 1.83 -4.37 3.81
CA GLU A 10 2.19 -3.82 2.51
C GLU A 10 1.33 -2.60 2.20
N LEU A 11 1.97 -1.47 1.92
CA LEU A 11 1.34 -0.22 1.56
C LEU A 11 1.34 -0.07 0.04
N PHE A 12 0.16 -0.10 -0.55
CA PHE A 12 -0.02 0.14 -1.98
C PHE A 12 -0.27 1.63 -2.19
N VAL A 13 0.59 2.27 -2.98
CA VAL A 13 0.50 3.71 -3.30
C VAL A 13 0.29 3.90 -4.79
N LYS A 14 -0.32 5.02 -5.18
CA LYS A 14 -0.45 5.34 -6.61
C LYS A 14 0.94 5.65 -7.20
N ALA A 15 1.27 5.03 -8.32
CA ALA A 15 2.47 5.38 -9.06
C ALA A 15 2.37 6.80 -9.67
N GLY A 16 3.53 7.42 -9.87
CA GLY A 16 3.69 8.68 -10.59
C GLY A 16 3.38 8.56 -12.08
N SER A 17 3.57 9.65 -12.81
CA SER A 17 3.30 9.70 -14.26
C SER A 17 4.11 8.70 -15.08
N ASP A 18 5.28 8.32 -14.57
CA ASP A 18 6.22 7.34 -15.09
C ASP A 18 5.86 5.88 -14.75
N GLY A 19 4.85 5.66 -13.90
CA GLY A 19 4.34 4.34 -13.55
C GLY A 19 5.22 3.53 -12.59
N GLN A 20 6.35 4.08 -12.13
CA GLN A 20 7.29 3.39 -11.22
C GLN A 20 7.57 4.19 -9.95
N SER A 21 7.64 5.51 -10.04
CA SER A 21 7.92 6.39 -8.91
C SER A 21 6.72 6.50 -7.99
N ILE A 22 6.95 6.88 -6.74
CA ILE A 22 5.85 7.22 -5.83
C ILE A 22 5.15 8.47 -6.37
N GLY A 23 3.85 8.36 -6.63
CA GLY A 23 3.04 9.48 -7.09
C GLY A 23 2.87 10.54 -6.00
N ASN A 24 2.63 11.78 -6.43
CA ASN A 24 2.37 12.88 -5.50
C ASN A 24 0.97 12.72 -4.89
N CYS A 25 0.89 12.00 -3.77
CA CYS A 25 -0.35 11.69 -3.08
C CYS A 25 -0.20 12.01 -1.58
N PRO A 26 -0.82 13.09 -1.06
CA PRO A 26 -0.69 13.48 0.34
C PRO A 26 -1.20 12.40 1.29
N PHE A 27 -2.16 11.59 0.84
CA PHE A 27 -2.72 10.48 1.61
C PHE A 27 -1.73 9.30 1.74
N SER A 28 -1.01 8.98 0.66
CA SER A 28 0.04 7.95 0.68
C SER A 28 1.17 8.36 1.62
N GLN A 29 1.54 9.65 1.59
CA GLN A 29 2.56 10.21 2.48
C GLN A 29 2.12 10.14 3.94
N ARG A 30 0.87 10.46 4.26
CA ARG A 30 0.33 10.35 5.63
C ARG A 30 0.43 8.91 6.15
N LEU A 31 -0.03 7.93 5.38
CA LEU A 31 0.04 6.52 5.77
C LEU A 31 1.48 6.07 5.98
N PHE A 32 2.38 6.42 5.06
CA PHE A 32 3.80 6.12 5.19
C PHE A 32 4.38 6.69 6.49
N MET A 33 4.11 7.97 6.79
CA MET A 33 4.57 8.62 8.02
C MET A 33 4.03 7.93 9.28
N VAL A 34 2.76 7.53 9.29
CA VAL A 34 2.17 6.82 10.44
C VAL A 34 2.84 5.47 10.66
N LEU A 35 3.03 4.68 9.60
CA LEU A 35 3.69 3.38 9.70
C LEU A 35 5.15 3.51 10.13
N TRP A 36 5.85 4.51 9.59
CA TRP A 36 7.21 4.85 9.95
C TRP A 36 7.34 5.23 11.44
N LEU A 37 6.47 6.11 11.93
CA LEU A 37 6.45 6.53 13.34
C LEU A 37 6.08 5.37 14.29
N LYS A 38 5.28 4.40 13.83
CA LYS A 38 4.98 3.18 14.60
C LYS A 38 6.15 2.20 14.68
N GLY A 39 7.21 2.41 13.89
CA GLY A 39 8.39 1.54 13.90
C GLY A 39 8.11 0.11 13.43
N VAL A 40 7.08 -0.07 12.60
CA VAL A 40 6.74 -1.38 12.02
C VAL A 40 7.48 -1.57 10.69
N THR A 41 7.84 -2.81 10.39
CA THR A 41 8.36 -3.17 9.06
C THR A 41 7.19 -3.30 8.09
N PHE A 42 7.28 -2.61 6.95
CA PHE A 42 6.28 -2.67 5.90
C PHE A 42 6.93 -2.52 4.52
N ASP A 43 6.31 -3.14 3.53
CA ASP A 43 6.68 -3.02 2.13
C ASP A 43 5.87 -1.90 1.46
N VAL A 44 6.44 -1.26 0.44
CA VAL A 44 5.75 -0.22 -0.34
C VAL A 44 5.70 -0.64 -1.80
N THR A 45 4.48 -0.78 -2.32
CA THR A 45 4.24 -1.19 -3.70
C THR A 45 3.57 -0.05 -4.46
N THR A 46 4.24 0.44 -5.51
CA THR A 46 3.67 1.45 -6.41
C THR A 46 2.75 0.80 -7.44
N VAL A 47 1.54 1.33 -7.55
CA VAL A 47 0.50 0.82 -8.44
C VAL A 47 0.30 1.76 -9.61
N ASP A 48 0.64 1.30 -10.80
CA ASP A 48 0.23 1.96 -12.04
C ASP A 48 -1.25 1.65 -12.34
N MET A 49 -2.11 2.66 -12.15
CA MET A 49 -3.55 2.54 -12.42
C MET A 49 -3.88 2.43 -13.91
N LYS A 50 -2.95 2.75 -14.83
CA LYS A 50 -3.12 2.51 -16.27
C LYS A 50 -2.92 1.04 -16.62
N ARG A 51 -2.00 0.37 -15.93
CA ARG A 51 -1.65 -1.03 -16.18
C ARG A 51 -2.35 -2.04 -15.27
N LYS A 52 -3.22 -1.58 -14.34
CA LYS A 52 -4.08 -2.38 -13.43
C LYS A 52 -3.55 -3.80 -13.23
N PRO A 53 -2.46 -3.98 -12.47
CA PRO A 53 -1.85 -5.30 -12.28
C PRO A 53 -2.91 -6.28 -11.75
N GLU A 54 -2.94 -7.48 -12.32
CA GLU A 54 -3.99 -8.48 -12.05
C GLU A 54 -4.12 -8.82 -10.56
N ILE A 55 -2.99 -8.72 -9.84
CA ILE A 55 -2.91 -8.90 -8.38
C ILE A 55 -3.86 -7.98 -7.60
N LEU A 56 -4.15 -6.78 -8.10
CA LEU A 56 -5.10 -5.85 -7.46
C LEU A 56 -6.54 -6.30 -7.62
N LYS A 57 -6.86 -6.96 -8.73
CA LYS A 57 -8.23 -7.45 -8.96
C LYS A 57 -8.56 -8.59 -8.00
N ASP A 58 -7.58 -9.43 -7.71
CA ASP A 58 -7.72 -10.58 -6.81
C ASP A 58 -7.68 -10.14 -5.33
N LEU A 59 -6.70 -9.29 -4.97
CA LEU A 59 -6.53 -8.85 -3.57
C LEU A 59 -7.57 -7.81 -3.13
N ALA A 60 -7.95 -6.88 -4.01
CA ALA A 60 -8.70 -5.68 -3.62
C ALA A 60 -9.64 -5.20 -4.75
N PRO A 61 -10.69 -5.97 -5.08
CA PRO A 61 -11.61 -5.61 -6.16
C PRO A 61 -12.27 -4.27 -5.91
N GLY A 62 -11.88 -3.25 -6.69
CA GLY A 62 -12.44 -1.90 -6.60
C GLY A 62 -11.76 -0.97 -5.58
N ALA A 63 -10.78 -1.44 -4.82
CA ALA A 63 -10.01 -0.57 -3.94
C ALA A 63 -9.15 0.40 -4.76
N GLN A 64 -9.20 1.69 -4.42
CA GLN A 64 -8.35 2.70 -5.03
C GLN A 64 -7.14 2.96 -4.13
N PRO A 65 -5.92 3.04 -4.69
CA PRO A 65 -4.75 3.46 -3.94
C PRO A 65 -4.91 4.88 -3.39
N PRO A 66 -4.34 5.16 -2.20
CA PRO A 66 -3.56 4.23 -1.39
C PRO A 66 -4.42 3.36 -0.46
N PHE A 67 -3.99 2.12 -0.28
CA PHE A 67 -4.58 1.19 0.68
C PHE A 67 -3.48 0.31 1.28
N LEU A 68 -3.77 -0.29 2.44
CA LEU A 68 -2.86 -1.12 3.19
C LEU A 68 -3.34 -2.57 3.17
N LEU A 69 -2.44 -3.51 2.93
CA LEU A 69 -2.69 -4.94 3.06
C LEU A 69 -2.06 -5.41 4.37
N TYR A 70 -2.89 -5.89 5.29
CA TYR A 70 -2.48 -6.48 6.56
C TYR A 70 -2.72 -7.99 6.49
N GLY A 71 -1.68 -8.76 6.13
CA GLY A 71 -1.80 -10.18 5.82
C GLY A 71 -2.66 -10.39 4.57
N ASN A 72 -3.94 -10.69 4.77
CA ASN A 72 -4.94 -10.89 3.71
C ASN A 72 -6.10 -9.89 3.77
N GLU A 73 -6.07 -8.96 4.71
CA GLU A 73 -7.12 -7.93 4.85
C GLU A 73 -6.68 -6.62 4.21
N VAL A 74 -7.51 -6.12 3.31
CA VAL A 74 -7.37 -4.77 2.76
C VAL A 74 -7.97 -3.77 3.75
N LYS A 75 -7.15 -2.82 4.20
CA LYS A 75 -7.53 -1.68 5.02
C LYS A 75 -7.37 -0.42 4.18
N THR A 76 -8.43 0.35 4.04
CA THR A 76 -8.38 1.71 3.51
C THR A 76 -8.48 2.66 4.70
N ASP A 77 -7.77 3.78 4.65
CA ASP A 77 -7.98 4.84 5.64
C ASP A 77 -9.28 5.54 5.24
N THR A 78 -10.38 5.15 5.87
CA THR A 78 -11.63 5.90 5.90
C THR A 78 -11.60 6.70 7.19
N ASN A 79 -11.35 8.00 7.04
CA ASN A 79 -11.36 9.00 8.12
C ASN A 79 -12.55 8.84 9.07
#